data_AF-G5HCD7-F1
#
_entry.id   AF-G5HCD7-F1
#
_cell.length_a   1.000
_cell.length_b   1.000
_cell.length_c   1.000
_cell.angle_alpha   90.00
_cell.angle_beta   90.00
_cell.angle_gamma   90.00
#
_symmetry.space_group_name_H-M   'P 1'
#
loop_
_entity.id
_entity.type
_entity.pdbx_description
1 polymer ?
#
loop_
_entity_poly.entity_id
_entity_poly.type
_entity_poly.pdbx_seq_one_letter_code
_entity_poly.pdbx_strand_id
1 'polypeptide(L)' 'MSTALMAPRKKNKRSNTSMAIAKAIIDEYQPKTAEEMQDALKDIFGPMFEAMLQGEIDTHLGYEAHNHGYKDTEN' A
#
# COMPACT_ATOMS: atom_id res chain seq x y z
N MET A 1 37.30 -16.00 28.52
CA MET A 1 36.79 -14.98 27.57
C MET A 1 35.52 -15.52 26.94
N SER A 2 34.36 -14.96 27.28
CA SER A 2 33.08 -15.39 26.70
C SER A 2 32.94 -14.87 25.28
N THR A 3 33.10 -15.74 24.30
CA THR A 3 32.60 -15.49 22.93
C THR A 3 31.08 -15.68 22.96
N ALA A 4 30.36 -14.66 23.44
CA ALA A 4 28.92 -14.61 23.34
C ALA A 4 28.54 -14.52 21.85
N LEU A 5 28.22 -15.68 21.28
CA LEU A 5 27.20 -15.90 20.25
C LEU A 5 26.82 -14.63 19.46
N MET A 6 27.61 -14.26 18.45
CA MET A 6 27.09 -13.44 17.36
C MET A 6 26.07 -14.31 16.61
N ALA A 7 24.80 -14.22 17.00
CA ALA A 7 23.72 -14.80 16.22
C ALA A 7 23.82 -14.25 14.78
N PRO A 8 23.84 -15.11 13.73
CA PRO A 8 23.88 -14.62 12.37
C PRO A 8 22.67 -13.73 12.14
N ARG A 9 22.93 -12.45 11.82
CA ARG A 9 21.91 -11.45 11.53
C ARG A 9 20.96 -12.06 10.50
N LYS A 10 19.69 -12.31 10.89
CA LYS A 10 18.66 -12.91 10.04
C LYS A 10 18.64 -12.13 8.73
N LYS A 11 19.20 -12.69 7.66
CA LYS A 11 19.20 -12.04 6.35
C LYS A 11 17.74 -11.84 5.98
N ASN A 12 17.28 -10.59 5.95
CA ASN A 12 15.94 -10.25 5.50
C ASN A 12 15.82 -10.75 4.06
N LYS A 13 15.25 -11.94 3.89
CA LYS A 13 15.02 -12.55 2.60
C LYS A 13 13.90 -11.74 1.97
N ARG A 14 14.27 -10.67 1.26
CA ARG A 14 13.32 -9.89 0.46
C ARG A 14 12.56 -10.90 -0.40
N SER A 15 11.23 -10.83 -0.37
CA SER A 15 10.42 -11.75 -1.15
C SER A 15 10.69 -11.49 -2.63
N ASN A 16 10.67 -12.53 -3.45
CA ASN A 16 10.83 -12.38 -4.90
C ASN A 16 9.79 -11.38 -5.46
N THR A 17 8.58 -11.40 -4.91
CA THR A 17 7.51 -10.45 -5.22
C THR A 17 7.89 -9.00 -4.92
N SER A 18 8.46 -8.71 -3.74
CA SER A 18 8.89 -7.35 -3.39
C SER A 18 9.96 -6.81 -4.34
N MET A 19 10.86 -7.68 -4.82
CA MET A 19 11.90 -7.29 -5.78
C MET A 19 11.32 -7.05 -7.17
N ALA A 20 10.34 -7.84 -7.60
CA ALA A 20 9.64 -7.64 -8.86
C ALA A 20 8.89 -6.30 -8.89
N ILE A 21 8.18 -5.98 -7.81
CA ILE A 21 7.46 -4.69 -7.68
C ILE A 21 8.46 -3.53 -7.69
N ALA A 22 9.52 -3.59 -6.88
CA ALA A 22 10.53 -2.55 -6.85
C ALA A 22 11.19 -2.32 -8.23
N LYS A 23 11.43 -3.39 -8.99
CA LYS A 23 11.96 -3.29 -10.34
C LYS A 23 10.98 -2.59 -11.28
N ALA A 24 9.71 -2.98 -11.26
CA ALA A 24 8.69 -2.35 -12.10
C ALA A 24 8.58 -0.83 -11.83
N ILE A 25 8.65 -0.42 -10.56
CA ILE A 25 8.62 1.00 -10.17
C ILE A 25 9.81 1.75 -10.76
N ILE A 26 11.02 1.19 -10.67
CA ILE A 26 12.24 1.81 -11.21
C ILE A 26 12.18 1.88 -12.75
N ASP A 27 11.70 0.83 -13.41
CA ASP A 27 11.66 0.73 -14.86
C ASP A 27 10.64 1.73 -15.47
N GLU A 28 9.49 1.94 -14.81
CA GLU A 28 8.41 2.81 -15.30
C GLU A 28 8.65 4.29 -14.96
N TYR A 29 8.99 4.60 -13.71
CA TYR A 29 9.17 6.00 -13.27
C TYR A 29 10.57 6.55 -13.58
N GLN A 30 11.55 5.67 -13.82
CA GLN A 30 12.94 6.01 -14.16
C GLN A 30 13.55 7.16 -13.33
N PRO A 31 13.42 7.13 -11.99
CA PRO A 31 13.86 8.23 -11.16
C PRO A 31 15.39 8.34 -11.18
N LYS A 32 15.88 9.57 -11.33
CA LYS A 32 17.29 9.94 -11.36
C LYS A 32 17.76 10.43 -9.99
N THR A 33 16.84 10.88 -9.14
CA THR A 33 17.14 11.40 -7.80
C THR A 33 16.30 10.70 -6.72
N ALA A 34 16.71 10.87 -5.46
CA ALA A 34 15.94 10.37 -4.33
C ALA A 34 14.59 11.09 -4.16
N GLU A 35 14.53 12.37 -4.55
CA GLU A 35 13.30 13.16 -4.54
C GLU A 35 12.30 12.62 -5.58
N GLU A 36 12.76 12.36 -6.81
CA GLU A 36 11.93 11.77 -7.87
C GLU A 36 11.42 10.38 -7.48
N MET A 37 12.23 9.56 -6.78
CA MET A 37 11.77 8.29 -6.24
C MET A 37 10.71 8.47 -5.14
N GLN A 38 10.84 9.48 -4.28
CA GLN A 38 9.82 9.75 -3.27
C GLN A 38 8.51 10.18 -3.89
N ASP A 39 8.55 11.00 -4.94
CA ASP A 39 7.34 11.45 -5.64
C ASP A 39 6.68 10.28 -6.37
N ALA A 40 7.45 9.41 -7.04
CA ALA A 40 6.93 8.16 -7.62
C ALA A 40 6.23 7.28 -6.57
N LEU A 41 6.80 7.17 -5.37
CA LEU A 41 6.18 6.41 -4.29
C LEU A 41 4.87 7.07 -3.80
N LYS A 42 4.82 8.41 -3.66
CA LYS A 42 3.59 9.12 -3.29
C LYS A 42 2.49 8.90 -4.33
N ASP A 43 2.83 8.96 -5.61
CA ASP A 43 1.89 8.74 -6.72
C ASP A 43 1.30 7.32 -6.70
N ILE A 44 2.09 6.32 -6.31
CA ILE A 44 1.62 4.93 -6.17
C ILE A 44 0.78 4.75 -4.90
N PHE A 45 1.22 5.32 -3.78
CA PHE A 45 0.55 5.14 -2.48
C PHE A 45 -0.74 5.94 -2.35
N GLY A 46 -0.87 7.10 -3.00
CA GLY A 46 -2.08 7.94 -2.97
C GLY A 46 -3.35 7.16 -3.35
N PRO A 47 -3.44 6.62 -4.58
CA PRO A 47 -4.58 5.82 -5.01
C PRO A 47 -4.79 4.55 -4.18
N MET A 48 -3.73 3.93 -3.65
CA MET A 48 -3.87 2.77 -2.78
C MET A 48 -4.52 3.14 -1.45
N PHE A 49 -4.13 4.27 -0.85
CA PHE A 49 -4.80 4.75 0.36
C PHE A 49 -6.24 5.19 0.09
N GLU A 50 -6.51 5.87 -1.03
CA GLU A 50 -7.88 6.21 -1.44
C GLU A 50 -8.74 4.96 -1.62
N ALA A 51 -8.22 3.93 -2.31
CA ALA A 51 -8.93 2.66 -2.49
C ALA A 51 -9.16 1.93 -1.16
N MET A 52 -8.20 1.96 -0.23
CA MET A 52 -8.38 1.38 1.10
C MET A 52 -9.45 2.15 1.89
N LEU A 53 -9.41 3.48 1.89
CA LEU A 53 -10.39 4.32 2.58
C LEU A 53 -11.79 4.19 1.95
N GLN A 54 -11.88 4.09 0.63
CA GLN A 54 -13.13 3.84 -0.08
C GLN A 54 -13.67 2.43 0.22
N GLY A 55 -12.79 1.42 0.26
CA GLY A 55 -13.16 0.07 0.67
C GLY A 55 -13.62 0.02 2.14
N GLU A 56 -13.03 0.81 3.03
CA GLU A 56 -13.52 0.98 4.40
C GLU A 56 -14.89 1.68 4.43
N ILE A 57 -15.14 2.69 3.58
CA ILE A 57 -16.46 3.32 3.40
C ILE A 57 -17.48 2.29 2.91
N ASP A 58 -17.16 1.52 1.87
CA ASP A 58 -18.07 0.52 1.29
C ASP A 58 -18.35 -0.63 2.27
N THR A 59 -17.35 -1.04 3.06
CA THR A 59 -17.48 -2.12 4.06
C THR A 59 -18.16 -1.65 5.35
N HIS A 60 -18.05 -0.37 5.71
CA HIS A 60 -18.57 0.15 6.99
C HIS A 60 -19.89 0.93 6.86
N LEU A 61 -20.26 1.40 5.67
CA LEU A 61 -21.54 2.08 5.46
C LEU A 61 -22.60 1.20 4.80
N GLY A 62 -22.26 0.06 4.18
CA GLY A 62 -23.25 -0.91 3.68
C GLY A 62 -24.27 -0.32 2.69
N TYR A 63 -23.97 0.84 2.10
CA TYR A 63 -24.80 1.47 1.08
C TYR A 63 -23.99 1.52 -0.21
N GLU A 64 -24.40 0.71 -1.18
CA GLU A 64 -23.97 0.85 -2.56
C GLU A 64 -24.14 2.31 -3.00
N ALA A 65 -23.12 2.85 -3.68
CA ALA A 65 -23.21 4.15 -4.31
C ALA A 65 -24.46 4.20 -5.19
N HIS A 66 -25.34 5.18 -4.92
CA HIS A 66 -26.59 5.47 -5.65
C HIS A 66 -27.86 4.65 -5.33
N ASN A 67 -28.03 4.11 -4.12
CA ASN A 67 -29.36 3.62 -3.73
C ASN A 67 -30.36 4.78 -3.49
N HIS A 68 -31.07 5.18 -4.54
CA HIS A 68 -32.25 6.07 -4.52
C HIS A 68 -33.55 5.32 -4.19
N GLY A 69 -33.47 4.19 -3.46
CA GLY A 69 -34.64 3.51 -2.93
C GLY A 69 -35.26 4.33 -1.81
N TYR A 70 -36.55 4.68 -1.96
CA TYR A 70 -37.34 5.32 -0.91
C TYR A 70 -37.19 4.54 0.40
N LYS A 71 -36.67 5.20 1.44
CA LYS A 71 -36.63 4.64 2.80
C LYS A 71 -37.91 5.07 3.50
N ASP A 72 -38.81 4.11 3.73
CA ASP A 72 -39.92 4.33 4.67
C ASP A 72 -39.31 4.50 6.06
N THR A 73 -39.42 5.70 6.61
CA THR A 73 -39.06 5.97 8.00
C THR A 73 -40.36 6.10 8.79
N GLU A 74 -40.66 5.12 9.64
CA GLU A 74 -41.70 5.28 10.67
C GLU A 74 -41.20 6.28 11.72
N ASN A 75 -42.02 7.29 12.00
CA ASN A 75 -41.78 8.38 12.96
C ASN A 75 -42.59 8.12 14.23
#